data_AF-A0AA37AZZ4-F1
#
_entry.id   AF-A0AA37AZZ4-F1
#
_cell.length_a   1.000
_cell.length_b   1.000
_cell.length_c   1.000
_cell.angle_alpha   90.00
_cell.angle_beta   90.00
_cell.angle_gamma   90.00
#
_symmetry.space_group_name_H-M   'P 1'
#
loop_
_entity.id
_entity.type
_entity.pdbx_description
1 polymer ?
#
loop_
_entity_poly.entity_id
_entity_poly.type
_entity_poly.pdbx_seq_one_letter_code
_entity_poly.pdbx_strand_id
1 'polypeptide(L)'
;MLKAITAEFVIKVDGIRVEVTKGRVPEYFLHEIKLVQRTSQAVTGKIYGMKRGRQVTLECSKSIPENVLQRLRNVWKPNPTPSNDGNLKRR
;
A
#
# COMPACT_ATOMS: atom_id res chain seq x y z
N MET A 1 -6.04 8.48 -17.89
CA MET A 1 -5.48 9.60 -17.09
C MET A 1 -6.37 10.05 -15.90
N LEU A 2 -7.55 9.46 -15.66
CA LEU A 2 -8.48 9.90 -14.59
C LEU A 2 -8.16 9.40 -13.16
N LYS A 3 -7.34 8.34 -13.01
CA LYS A 3 -7.14 7.67 -11.71
C LYS A 3 -6.35 8.50 -10.69
N ALA A 4 -5.38 9.30 -11.14
CA ALA A 4 -4.58 10.13 -10.24
C ALA A 4 -5.37 11.31 -9.62
N ILE A 5 -6.47 11.72 -10.26
CA ILE A 5 -7.30 12.85 -9.80
C ILE A 5 -8.16 12.40 -8.61
N THR A 6 -8.79 11.22 -8.71
CA THR A 6 -9.67 10.65 -7.68
C THR A 6 -8.95 9.79 -6.64
N ALA A 7 -7.69 9.43 -6.87
CA ALA A 7 -6.89 8.75 -5.87
C ALA A 7 -6.67 9.64 -4.63
N GLU A 8 -6.95 9.06 -3.46
CA GLU A 8 -6.69 9.64 -2.13
C GLU A 8 -5.19 9.73 -1.88
N PHE A 9 -4.43 8.72 -2.33
CA PHE A 9 -2.98 8.77 -2.35
C PHE A 9 -2.40 8.06 -3.57
N VAL A 10 -1.18 8.45 -3.94
CA VAL A 10 -0.41 7.86 -5.04
C VAL A 10 1.01 7.63 -4.57
N ILE A 11 1.49 6.40 -4.77
CA ILE A 11 2.84 5.97 -4.46
C ILE A 11 3.51 5.54 -5.75
N LYS A 12 4.65 6.16 -6.06
CA LYS A 12 5.51 5.77 -7.16
C LYS A 12 6.59 4.83 -6.61
N VAL A 13 6.77 3.70 -7.27
CA VAL A 13 7.83 2.74 -6.98
C VAL A 13 8.68 2.62 -8.24
N ASP A 14 9.98 2.86 -8.10
CA ASP A 14 10.92 2.97 -9.22
C ASP A 14 12.07 1.96 -9.07
N GLY A 15 11.76 0.72 -8.64
CA GLY A 15 12.72 -0.36 -8.43
C GLY A 15 13.62 -0.16 -7.20
N ILE A 16 14.23 1.02 -7.08
CA ILE A 16 15.19 1.43 -6.06
C ILE A 16 14.54 2.37 -5.03
N ARG A 17 13.53 3.16 -5.44
CA ARG A 17 12.91 4.19 -4.59
C ARG A 17 11.39 4.02 -4.47
N VAL A 18 10.87 4.29 -3.29
CA VAL A 18 9.43 4.40 -3.00
C VAL A 18 9.16 5.84 -2.61
N GLU A 19 8.32 6.52 -3.39
CA GLU A 19 8.01 7.94 -3.20
C GLU A 19 6.50 8.13 -3.16
N VAL A 20 6.01 8.86 -2.17
CA VAL A 20 4.59 9.24 -2.08
C VAL A 20 4.40 10.53 -2.85
N THR A 21 3.79 10.45 -4.03
CA THR A 21 3.58 11.60 -4.90
C THR A 21 2.29 12.36 -4.57
N LYS A 22 1.35 11.73 -3.86
CA LYS A 22 0.07 12.35 -3.47
C LYS A 22 -0.50 11.69 -2.22
N GLY A 23 -1.16 12.49 -1.38
CA GLY A 23 -1.93 11.99 -0.24
C GLY A 23 -1.10 11.63 0.97
N ARG A 24 -1.76 11.09 2.01
CA ARG A 24 -1.10 10.49 3.17
C ARG A 24 -1.24 8.98 3.10
N VAL A 25 -0.12 8.32 3.31
CA VAL A 25 -0.03 6.86 3.34
C VAL A 25 0.43 6.48 4.74
N PRO A 26 -0.22 5.51 5.40
CA PRO A 26 0.24 5.03 6.69
C PRO A 26 1.67 4.47 6.63
N GLU A 27 2.47 4.73 7.66
CA GLU A 27 3.87 4.28 7.70
C GLU A 27 4.02 2.76 7.63
N TYR A 28 3.12 2.00 8.26
CA TYR A 28 3.12 0.53 8.17
C TYR A 28 3.00 0.05 6.71
N PHE A 29 2.23 0.77 5.89
CA PHE A 29 2.02 0.42 4.49
C PHE A 29 3.26 0.77 3.65
N LEU A 30 3.91 1.90 3.93
CA LEU A 30 5.19 2.25 3.31
C LEU A 30 6.29 1.25 3.67
N HIS A 31 6.31 0.77 4.91
CA HIS A 31 7.29 -0.23 5.34
C HIS A 31 7.10 -1.56 4.59
N GLU A 32 5.86 -2.03 4.47
CA GLU A 32 5.55 -3.23 3.70
C GLU A 32 5.89 -3.07 2.21
N ILE A 33 5.62 -1.92 1.58
CA ILE A 33 6.03 -1.67 0.18
C ILE A 33 7.55 -1.76 0.04
N LYS A 34 8.32 -1.17 0.96
CA LYS A 34 9.79 -1.27 0.95
C LYS A 34 10.27 -2.71 1.14
N LEU A 35 9.60 -3.49 1.98
CA LEU A 35 9.94 -4.90 2.23
C LEU A 35 9.68 -5.75 0.98
N VAL A 36 8.53 -5.53 0.33
CA VAL A 36 8.19 -6.19 -0.94
C VAL A 36 9.13 -5.78 -2.06
N GLN A 37 9.49 -4.50 -2.15
CA GLN A 37 10.48 -4.00 -3.09
C GLN A 37 11.83 -4.71 -2.91
N ARG A 38 12.33 -4.82 -1.67
CA ARG A 38 13.57 -5.55 -1.37
C ARG A 38 13.50 -7.02 -1.77
N THR A 39 12.34 -7.65 -1.57
CA THR A 39 12.14 -9.07 -1.89
C THR A 39 12.03 -9.32 -3.40
N SER A 40 11.40 -8.39 -4.13
CA SER A 40 11.07 -8.61 -5.55
C SER A 40 12.01 -7.92 -6.55
N GLN A 41 13.04 -7.18 -6.10
CA GLN A 41 14.16 -6.54 -6.85
C GLN A 41 13.84 -5.68 -8.10
N ALA A 42 12.65 -5.78 -8.70
CA ALA A 42 12.29 -5.21 -9.99
C ALA A 42 10.86 -4.64 -9.99
N VAL A 43 10.29 -4.31 -8.82
CA VAL A 43 8.95 -3.71 -8.76
C VAL A 43 9.04 -2.26 -9.21
N THR A 44 8.48 -1.98 -10.38
CA THR A 44 8.34 -0.63 -10.91
C THR A 44 6.87 -0.37 -11.20
N GLY A 45 6.38 0.83 -10.88
CA GLY A 45 4.99 1.18 -11.14
C GLY A 45 4.43 2.23 -10.20
N LYS A 46 3.12 2.35 -10.23
CA LYS A 46 2.36 3.29 -9.39
C LYS A 46 1.25 2.54 -8.67
N ILE A 47 1.13 2.80 -7.38
CA ILE A 47 0.07 2.30 -6.51
C ILE A 47 -0.86 3.48 -6.23
N TYR A 48 -2.15 3.28 -6.42
CA TYR A 48 -3.20 4.27 -6.27
C TYR A 48 -4.15 3.79 -5.18
N GLY A 49 -4.33 4.60 -4.14
CA GLY A 49 -5.40 4.42 -3.15
C GLY A 49 -6.66 5.08 -3.67
N MET A 50 -7.59 4.31 -4.22
CA MET A 50 -8.84 4.81 -4.78
C MET A 50 -9.94 4.75 -3.72
N LYS A 51 -10.45 5.91 -3.32
CA LYS A 51 -11.60 5.97 -2.40
C LYS A 51 -12.87 5.57 -3.14
N ARG A 52 -13.48 4.46 -2.74
CA ARG A 52 -14.77 3.95 -3.22
C ARG A 52 -15.76 4.03 -2.05
N GLY A 53 -16.45 5.16 -1.93
CA GLY A 53 -17.39 5.41 -0.84
C GLY A 53 -16.67 5.48 0.52
N ARG A 54 -16.96 4.53 1.41
CA ARG A 54 -16.38 4.45 2.77
C ARG A 54 -15.10 3.61 2.86
N GLN A 55 -14.68 2.99 1.76
CA GLN A 55 -13.50 2.14 1.71
C GLN A 55 -12.47 2.70 0.72
N VAL A 56 -11.20 2.44 1.00
CA VAL A 56 -10.11 2.73 0.08
C VAL A 56 -9.67 1.42 -0.54
N THR A 57 -9.82 1.31 -1.85
CA THR A 57 -9.36 0.17 -2.65
C THR A 57 -7.99 0.46 -3.25
N LEU A 58 -7.09 -0.51 -3.22
CA LEU A 58 -5.80 -0.39 -3.88
C LEU A 58 -5.90 -0.80 -5.34
N GLU A 59 -5.48 0.11 -6.22
CA GLU A 59 -5.22 -0.16 -7.63
C GLU A 59 -3.73 0.00 -7.93
N CYS A 60 -3.22 -0.79 -8.87
CA CYS A 60 -1.81 -0.74 -9.26
C CYS A 60 -1.71 -0.55 -10.78
N SER A 61 -0.60 0.01 -11.24
CA SER A 61 -0.25 -0.02 -12.66
C SER A 61 0.08 -1.45 -13.11
N LYS A 62 -0.15 -1.78 -14.40
CA LYS A 62 0.12 -3.11 -14.98
C LYS A 62 1.58 -3.59 -14.84
N SER A 63 2.50 -2.68 -14.52
CA SER A 63 3.92 -2.97 -14.27
C SER A 63 4.19 -3.66 -12.93
N ILE A 64 3.23 -3.62 -11.99
CA ILE A 64 3.36 -4.29 -10.70
C ILE A 64 2.84 -5.72 -10.84
N PRO A 65 3.65 -6.74 -10.48
CA PRO A 65 3.24 -8.12 -10.64
C PRO A 65 2.14 -8.50 -9.65
N GLU A 66 1.28 -9.45 -10.04
CA GLU A 66 0.04 -9.76 -9.32
C GLU A 66 0.28 -10.32 -7.91
N ASN A 67 1.37 -11.06 -7.70
CA ASN A 67 1.81 -11.54 -6.39
C ASN A 67 2.07 -10.39 -5.40
N VAL A 68 2.70 -9.31 -5.86
CA VAL A 68 2.95 -8.10 -5.08
C VAL A 68 1.63 -7.40 -4.78
N LEU A 69 0.75 -7.32 -5.77
CA LEU A 69 -0.56 -6.70 -5.64
C LEU A 69 -1.45 -7.41 -4.60
N GLN A 70 -1.49 -8.74 -4.65
CA GLN A 70 -2.17 -9.58 -3.65
C GLN A 70 -1.62 -9.33 -2.24
N ARG A 71 -0.29 -9.28 -2.09
CA ARG A 71 0.36 -9.00 -0.80
C ARG A 71 0.02 -7.62 -0.27
N LEU A 72 0.09 -6.59 -1.12
CA LEU A 72 -0.28 -5.22 -0.76
C LEU A 72 -1.75 -5.11 -0.36
N ARG A 73 -2.65 -5.82 -1.05
CA ARG A 73 -4.07 -5.91 -0.67
C ARG A 73 -4.26 -6.58 0.69
N ASN A 74 -3.52 -7.64 0.99
CA ASN A 74 -3.58 -8.32 2.28
C ASN A 74 -3.09 -7.44 3.44
N VAL A 75 -2.05 -6.64 3.20
CA VAL A 75 -1.53 -5.65 4.17
C VAL A 75 -2.50 -4.49 4.35
N TRP A 76 -3.15 -4.07 3.28
CA TRP A 76 -4.11 -2.98 3.27
C TRP A 76 -5.44 -3.40 3.90
N LYS A 77 -5.44 -3.46 5.23
CA LYS A 77 -6.66 -3.61 6.02
C LYS A 77 -7.32 -2.24 6.14
N PRO A 78 -8.60 -2.06 5.73
CA PRO A 78 -9.34 -0.81 5.88
C PRO A 78 -9.70 -0.47 7.34
N ASN A 79 -9.05 -1.09 8.32
CA ASN A 79 -9.24 -0.79 9.73
C ASN A 79 -7.92 -1.12 10.44
N PRO A 80 -7.12 -0.13 10.89
CA PRO A 80 -6.38 -0.38 12.10
C PRO A 80 -7.46 -0.53 13.17
N THR A 81 -7.86 -1.75 13.50
CA THR A 81 -8.22 -1.96 14.91
C THR A 81 -7.04 -1.39 15.67
N PRO A 82 -7.22 -0.38 16.54
CA PRO A 82 -6.12 0.14 17.33
C PRO A 82 -5.50 -1.09 17.97
N SER A 83 -4.20 -1.30 17.73
CA SER A 83 -3.46 -2.38 18.35
C SER A 83 -3.70 -2.27 19.85
N ASN A 84 -4.61 -3.09 20.36
CA ASN A 84 -4.76 -3.33 21.78
C ASN A 84 -3.61 -4.27 22.15
N ASP A 85 -2.39 -3.74 22.05
CA ASP A 85 -1.18 -4.32 22.59
C ASP A 85 -1.30 -4.18 24.11
N GLY A 86 -2.03 -5.11 24.72
CA GLY A 86 -2.49 -4.89 26.08
C GLY A 86 -3.30 -6.04 26.70
N ASN A 87 -3.08 -7.29 26.30
CA ASN A 87 -3.35 -8.44 27.18
C ASN A 87 -2.85 -9.77 26.58
N LEU A 88 -1.56 -10.04 26.63
CA LEU A 88 -1.09 -11.41 26.83
C LEU A 88 -0.85 -11.61 28.34
N LYS A 89 -1.92 -11.64 29.13
CA LYS A 89 -1.87 -12.36 30.41
C LYS A 89 -1.80 -13.85 30.08
N ARG A 90 -0.57 -14.36 29.95
CA ARG A 90 -0.31 -15.77 30.26
C ARG A 90 -0.64 -15.96 31.74
N ARG A 91 -1.67 -16.76 32.00
CA ARG A 91 -1.97 -17.30 33.31
C ARG A 91 -2.08 -18.81 33.15
#